data_AF-A0A837J9J1-F1
#
_entry.id   AF-A0A837J9J1-F1
#
_cell.length_a   1.000
_cell.length_b   1.000
_cell.length_c   1.000
_cell.angle_alpha   90.00
_cell.angle_beta   90.00
_cell.angle_gamma   90.00
#
_symmetry.space_group_name_H-M   'P 1'
#
loop_
_entity.id
_entity.type
_entity.pdbx_description
1 polymer ?
#
loop_
_entity_poly.entity_id
_entity_poly.type
_entity_poly.pdbx_seq_one_letter_code
_entity_poly.pdbx_strand_id
1 'polypeptide(L)'
;MNLQEKLQQLPNDAGVYQYFDKNGHLLYIGKAKVLKNRVKSYFKFTPKLQPADKLSPRIYKMISEVESCEWIVVPNEHDALILENSLIKQLKPKYNILLRDDKTYPYIFVDFDEDFPRLDITRRIQKSKSIKYFGPYSTGARDMLDSIYEIVPLVQKKSCVKGKKACLFHQIQKCLAPCENKISKEEYAKIVENALEYIYNKTKLISKLNEKMIQYSNDFRFEEAMTLRDRIKTIEKSQIKSGIDLATNEDIDIFAINANNKKAVIVRMFLRDGKLTSSSHDFLKIDNFDEEFEFDYQEAYERAIINYYDNEIPLLPKEILIAHELEITNELEEFLHTRFNKKIKLINPKKDKKREIVNIALNNCDELLRIENSKNQTSIYEELKELFNLQTLPYLIESFDNSHMMGQATVGAMIVWNENLNTFDKKAFRHYNLESKDEYSQMKEMLIRRVESFEKNPAPDLWIIDGGETLLKLAFDIVQSVGVNLDIIAIAKEKIDAKAHRAKGKAKDIIHYKTKNGEFKSFNLLTSDKRLQFVQRQRDEAHRFAITFHKKQKRAQDKQISLLQIKGIGEAKIKKLLLYFGEFEKIRKASFDELKTVLNEKDAGTILDYFTNFKD
;
A
#
# COMPACT_ATOMS: atom_id res chain seq x y z
N MET A 1 -8.00 10.21 -10.06
CA MET A 1 -6.67 10.50 -10.63
C MET A 1 -6.85 10.96 -12.04
N ASN A 2 -6.25 12.09 -12.40
CA ASN A 2 -6.07 12.45 -13.80
C ASN A 2 -4.96 11.56 -14.43
N LEU A 3 -4.90 11.53 -15.76
CA LEU A 3 -3.91 10.73 -16.49
C LEU A 3 -2.47 11.08 -16.09
N GLN A 4 -2.18 12.36 -15.88
CA GLN A 4 -0.83 12.85 -15.55
C GLN A 4 -0.31 12.27 -14.23
N GLU A 5 -1.13 12.25 -13.18
CA GLU A 5 -0.82 11.65 -11.88
C GLU A 5 -0.53 10.15 -12.02
N LYS A 6 -1.39 9.41 -12.76
CA LYS A 6 -1.18 7.98 -13.02
C LYS A 6 0.16 7.73 -13.71
N LEU A 7 0.52 8.54 -14.70
CA LEU A 7 1.78 8.42 -15.44
C LEU A 7 3.02 8.71 -14.57
N GLN A 8 2.89 9.52 -13.52
CA GLN A 8 4.00 9.78 -12.60
C GLN A 8 4.29 8.59 -11.67
N GLN A 9 3.26 7.81 -11.34
CA GLN A 9 3.33 6.73 -10.36
C GLN A 9 3.71 5.37 -10.93
N LEU A 10 3.91 5.25 -12.25
CA LEU A 10 4.24 3.98 -12.91
C LEU A 10 5.45 3.26 -12.25
N PRO A 11 5.35 1.93 -12.07
CA PRO A 11 6.41 1.12 -11.44
C PRO A 11 7.60 0.90 -12.37
N ASN A 12 8.73 0.52 -11.77
CA ASN A 12 9.94 0.14 -12.51
C ASN A 12 9.94 -1.33 -12.96
N ASP A 13 8.82 -2.03 -12.74
CA ASP A 13 8.65 -3.45 -13.02
C ASP A 13 8.21 -3.73 -14.46
N ALA A 14 8.32 -5.00 -14.85
CA ALA A 14 7.78 -5.50 -16.11
C ALA A 14 6.25 -5.61 -16.02
N GLY A 15 5.57 -5.44 -17.15
CA GLY A 15 4.12 -5.47 -17.15
C GLY A 15 3.47 -5.15 -18.49
N VAL A 16 2.15 -5.23 -18.48
CA VAL A 16 1.29 -4.83 -19.60
C VAL A 16 0.55 -3.57 -19.20
N TYR A 17 0.54 -2.56 -20.06
CA TYR A 17 -0.25 -1.34 -19.90
C TYR A 17 -1.39 -1.30 -20.90
N GLN A 18 -2.47 -0.64 -20.52
CA GLN A 18 -3.71 -0.50 -21.27
C GLN A 18 -4.10 0.98 -21.32
N TYR A 19 -4.49 1.46 -22.49
CA TYR A 19 -4.96 2.82 -22.68
C TYR A 19 -6.45 2.83 -23.02
N PHE A 20 -7.19 3.77 -22.42
CA PHE A 20 -8.62 3.91 -22.62
C PHE A 20 -8.99 5.33 -23.04
N ASP A 21 -10.08 5.44 -23.80
CA ASP A 21 -10.68 6.73 -24.16
C ASP A 21 -11.54 7.32 -23.04
N LYS A 22 -12.10 8.52 -23.28
CA LYS A 22 -13.00 9.21 -22.37
C LYS A 22 -14.26 8.44 -21.97
N ASN A 23 -14.69 7.48 -22.78
CA ASN A 23 -15.87 6.64 -22.55
C ASN A 23 -15.49 5.29 -21.91
N GLY A 24 -14.21 5.07 -21.61
CA GLY A 24 -13.71 3.80 -21.07
C GLY A 24 -13.48 2.71 -22.12
N HIS A 25 -13.48 3.01 -23.42
CA HIS A 25 -13.15 2.01 -24.44
C HIS A 25 -11.66 1.75 -24.51
N LEU A 26 -11.29 0.46 -24.58
CA LEU A 26 -9.91 0.03 -24.71
C LEU A 26 -9.33 0.38 -26.10
N LEU A 27 -8.38 1.31 -26.11
CA LEU A 27 -7.72 1.79 -27.31
C LEU A 27 -6.53 0.92 -27.70
N TYR A 28 -5.69 0.56 -26.72
CA TYR A 28 -4.41 -0.10 -26.96
C TYR A 28 -3.92 -0.88 -25.75
N ILE A 29 -3.21 -1.98 -26.02
CA ILE A 29 -2.50 -2.81 -25.03
C ILE A 29 -1.04 -2.92 -25.46
N GLY A 30 -0.10 -2.75 -24.53
CA GLY A 30 1.31 -2.95 -24.83
C GLY A 30 2.11 -3.53 -23.66
N LYS A 31 3.21 -4.24 -23.98
CA LYS A 31 4.17 -4.73 -22.98
C LYS A 31 5.29 -3.74 -22.69
N ALA A 32 5.88 -3.86 -21.51
CA ALA A 32 7.09 -3.16 -21.12
C ALA A 32 7.99 -4.05 -20.24
N LYS A 33 9.31 -3.97 -20.45
CA LYS A 33 10.29 -4.47 -19.47
C LYS A 33 10.34 -3.59 -18.22
N VAL A 34 10.13 -2.28 -18.40
CA VAL A 34 10.03 -1.27 -17.34
C VAL A 34 8.84 -0.37 -17.71
N LEU A 35 7.72 -0.51 -17.01
CA LEU A 35 6.48 0.21 -17.30
C LEU A 35 6.69 1.73 -17.30
N LYS A 36 7.37 2.26 -16.28
CA LYS A 36 7.69 3.70 -16.16
C LYS A 36 8.35 4.28 -17.40
N ASN A 37 9.42 3.66 -17.88
CA ASN A 37 10.18 4.19 -19.02
C ASN A 37 9.38 4.06 -20.32
N ARG A 38 8.74 2.91 -20.53
CA ARG A 38 8.02 2.63 -21.77
C ARG A 38 6.80 3.54 -21.93
N VAL A 39 5.97 3.63 -20.91
CA VAL A 39 4.72 4.41 -20.98
C VAL A 39 5.04 5.90 -21.05
N LYS A 40 5.99 6.41 -20.24
CA LYS A 40 6.40 7.83 -20.31
C LYS A 40 6.96 8.24 -21.67
N SER A 41 7.57 7.32 -22.42
CA SER A 41 8.10 7.64 -23.76
C SER A 41 7.04 8.06 -24.79
N TYR A 42 5.76 7.77 -24.54
CA TYR A 42 4.64 8.21 -25.38
C TYR A 42 4.17 9.65 -25.08
N PHE A 43 4.58 10.22 -23.96
CA PHE A 43 4.07 11.50 -23.48
C PHE A 43 5.18 12.53 -23.35
N LYS A 44 4.82 13.79 -23.60
CA LYS A 44 5.59 14.98 -23.29
C LYS A 44 4.88 15.70 -22.14
N PHE A 45 5.60 15.92 -21.04
CA PHE A 45 5.01 16.44 -19.80
C PHE A 45 5.00 17.98 -19.72
N THR A 46 5.85 18.66 -20.50
CA THR A 46 6.00 20.13 -20.47
C THR A 46 5.74 20.76 -21.85
N PRO A 47 5.05 21.91 -21.93
CA PRO A 47 4.41 22.67 -20.84
C PRO A 47 3.06 22.10 -20.37
N LYS A 48 2.44 21.20 -21.15
CA LYS A 48 1.23 20.43 -20.79
C LYS A 48 1.40 18.99 -21.24
N LEU A 49 0.66 18.07 -20.63
CA LEU A 49 0.63 16.66 -21.05
C LEU A 49 0.11 16.56 -22.48
N GLN A 50 0.97 16.10 -23.39
CA GLN A 50 0.64 15.92 -24.81
C GLN A 50 1.39 14.71 -25.40
N PRO A 51 0.99 14.21 -26.58
CA PRO A 51 1.74 13.14 -27.24
C PRO A 51 3.19 13.59 -27.55
N ALA A 52 4.14 12.66 -27.47
CA ALA A 52 5.53 12.96 -27.80
C ALA A 52 5.72 13.25 -29.31
N ASP A 53 6.61 14.21 -29.63
CA ASP A 53 6.79 14.73 -30.99
C ASP A 53 7.33 13.69 -31.98
N LYS A 54 8.08 12.68 -31.50
CA LYS A 54 8.72 11.63 -32.32
C LYS A 54 7.82 10.42 -32.60
N LEU A 55 6.54 10.49 -32.25
CA LEU A 55 5.62 9.37 -32.45
C LEU A 55 5.17 9.27 -33.91
N SER A 56 4.97 8.05 -34.40
CA SER A 56 4.31 7.84 -35.69
C SER A 56 2.89 8.43 -35.68
N PRO A 57 2.35 8.90 -36.83
CA PRO A 57 1.04 9.55 -36.89
C PRO A 57 -0.10 8.75 -36.23
N ARG A 58 -0.07 7.42 -36.38
CA ARG A 58 -1.06 6.53 -35.76
C ARG A 58 -0.97 6.54 -34.23
N ILE A 59 0.24 6.42 -33.69
CA ILE A 59 0.46 6.40 -32.24
C ILE A 59 0.19 7.78 -31.65
N TYR A 60 0.57 8.84 -32.35
CA TYR A 60 0.26 10.21 -31.95
C TYR A 60 -1.25 10.40 -31.79
N LYS A 61 -2.04 10.00 -32.79
CA LYS A 61 -3.51 10.05 -32.74
C LYS A 61 -4.08 9.20 -31.60
N MET A 62 -3.59 7.98 -31.43
CA MET A 62 -4.01 7.12 -30.32
C MET A 62 -3.79 7.81 -28.97
N ILE A 63 -2.59 8.33 -28.71
CA ILE A 63 -2.24 9.00 -27.45
C ILE A 63 -3.09 10.26 -27.24
N SER A 64 -3.47 10.98 -28.30
CA SER A 64 -4.37 12.12 -28.18
C SER A 64 -5.82 11.75 -27.79
N GLU A 65 -6.21 10.48 -27.94
CA GLU A 65 -7.53 9.96 -27.52
C GLU A 65 -7.49 9.37 -26.09
N VAL A 66 -6.31 9.23 -25.47
CA VAL A 66 -6.16 8.57 -24.16
C VAL A 66 -6.56 9.50 -23.01
N GLU A 67 -7.49 9.05 -22.18
CA GLU A 67 -7.88 9.72 -20.93
C GLU A 67 -7.47 8.92 -19.69
N SER A 68 -7.28 7.61 -19.82
CA SER A 68 -6.88 6.78 -18.69
C SER A 68 -5.87 5.70 -19.10
N CYS A 69 -5.03 5.34 -18.14
CA CYS A 69 -4.05 4.26 -18.27
C CYS A 69 -4.23 3.30 -17.10
N GLU A 70 -4.13 2.02 -17.38
CA GLU A 70 -4.06 0.94 -16.39
C GLU A 70 -2.87 0.04 -16.70
N TRP A 71 -2.41 -0.74 -15.72
CA TRP A 71 -1.32 -1.67 -15.91
C TRP A 71 -1.45 -2.90 -15.01
N ILE A 72 -0.83 -3.98 -15.45
CA ILE A 72 -0.71 -5.24 -14.72
C ILE A 72 0.77 -5.52 -14.57
N VAL A 73 1.25 -5.60 -13.33
CA VAL A 73 2.63 -5.94 -13.01
C VAL A 73 2.81 -7.45 -13.07
N VAL A 74 3.91 -7.88 -13.69
CA VAL A 74 4.27 -9.30 -13.84
C VAL A 74 5.76 -9.50 -13.56
N PRO A 75 6.21 -10.73 -13.22
CA PRO A 75 7.57 -10.94 -12.70
C PRO A 75 8.70 -10.60 -13.67
N ASN A 76 8.47 -10.74 -14.99
CA ASN A 76 9.51 -10.52 -16.00
C ASN A 76 8.93 -10.11 -17.37
N GLU A 77 9.79 -9.73 -18.31
CA GLU A 77 9.39 -9.29 -19.65
C GLU A 77 8.71 -10.39 -20.48
N HIS A 78 9.09 -11.65 -20.28
CA HIS A 78 8.52 -12.79 -21.02
C HIS A 78 7.07 -13.04 -20.62
N ASP A 79 6.80 -12.97 -19.32
CA ASP A 79 5.44 -12.97 -18.76
C ASP A 79 4.59 -11.80 -19.30
N ALA A 80 5.17 -10.60 -19.40
CA ALA A 80 4.48 -9.43 -19.97
C ALA A 80 4.14 -9.64 -21.46
N LEU A 81 5.01 -10.31 -22.21
CA LEU A 81 4.79 -10.64 -23.62
C LEU A 81 3.63 -11.61 -23.80
N ILE A 82 3.58 -12.67 -22.99
CA ILE A 82 2.50 -13.66 -23.03
C ILE A 82 1.18 -12.99 -22.69
N LEU A 83 1.16 -12.23 -21.60
CA LEU A 83 -0.03 -11.55 -21.14
C LEU A 83 -0.56 -10.54 -22.18
N GLU A 84 0.32 -9.73 -22.78
CA GLU A 84 -0.03 -8.81 -23.85
C GLU A 84 -0.67 -9.55 -25.04
N ASN A 85 -0.05 -10.64 -25.49
CA ASN A 85 -0.56 -11.43 -26.61
C ASN A 85 -1.96 -11.98 -26.33
N SER A 86 -2.18 -12.48 -25.11
CA SER A 86 -3.46 -13.00 -24.67
C SER A 86 -4.54 -11.91 -24.72
N LEU A 87 -4.26 -10.77 -24.08
CA LEU A 87 -5.20 -9.66 -23.96
C LEU A 87 -5.55 -9.04 -25.33
N ILE A 88 -4.57 -8.88 -26.23
CA ILE A 88 -4.84 -8.33 -27.58
C ILE A 88 -5.80 -9.23 -28.37
N LYS A 89 -5.65 -10.55 -28.28
CA LYS A 89 -6.51 -11.50 -29.00
C LYS A 89 -7.94 -11.52 -28.49
N GLN A 90 -8.10 -11.41 -27.17
CA GLN A 90 -9.41 -11.45 -26.51
C GLN A 90 -10.15 -10.13 -26.69
N LEU A 91 -9.48 -9.00 -26.41
CA LEU A 91 -10.11 -7.69 -26.35
C LEU A 91 -10.08 -6.94 -27.68
N LYS A 92 -9.24 -7.37 -28.64
CA LYS A 92 -9.09 -6.83 -30.01
C LYS A 92 -9.11 -5.29 -30.08
N PRO A 93 -8.29 -4.60 -29.27
CA PRO A 93 -8.30 -3.14 -29.15
C PRO A 93 -8.07 -2.42 -30.47
N LYS A 94 -8.66 -1.23 -30.61
CA LYS A 94 -8.73 -0.45 -31.86
C LYS A 94 -7.37 -0.24 -32.52
N TYR A 95 -6.33 0.08 -31.75
CA TYR A 95 -5.02 0.51 -32.28
C TYR A 95 -3.93 -0.57 -32.34
N ASN A 96 -4.15 -1.78 -31.80
CA ASN A 96 -3.18 -2.88 -31.92
C ASN A 96 -3.27 -3.53 -33.30
N ILE A 97 -2.52 -3.08 -34.30
CA ILE A 97 -2.61 -3.69 -35.65
C ILE A 97 -1.97 -5.09 -35.71
N LEU A 98 -0.86 -5.28 -35.00
CA LEU A 98 -0.20 -6.58 -34.88
C LEU A 98 -0.87 -7.40 -33.77
N LEU A 99 -0.90 -8.74 -33.92
CA LEU A 99 -1.48 -9.70 -32.98
C LEU A 99 -3.03 -9.69 -32.87
N ARG A 100 -3.75 -8.89 -33.68
CA ARG A 100 -5.22 -9.02 -33.87
C ARG A 100 -5.62 -10.18 -34.78
N ASP A 101 -4.74 -10.54 -35.72
CA ASP A 101 -4.83 -11.76 -36.55
C ASP A 101 -4.22 -12.97 -35.82
N ASP A 102 -4.41 -14.20 -36.33
CA ASP A 102 -3.79 -15.45 -35.81
C ASP A 102 -2.24 -15.50 -35.85
N LYS A 103 -1.57 -14.38 -36.13
CA LYS A 103 -0.11 -14.27 -36.13
C LYS A 103 0.39 -14.23 -34.69
N THR A 104 0.73 -15.40 -34.16
CA THR A 104 1.23 -15.58 -32.79
C THR A 104 2.76 -15.61 -32.73
N TYR A 105 3.32 -15.52 -31.52
CA TYR A 105 4.73 -15.81 -31.28
C TYR A 105 5.08 -17.25 -31.66
N PRO A 106 6.27 -17.50 -32.23
CA PRO A 106 6.67 -18.85 -32.60
C PRO A 106 6.86 -19.75 -31.37
N TYR A 107 6.40 -20.98 -31.50
CA TYR A 107 6.66 -22.11 -30.61
C TYR A 107 7.58 -23.09 -31.32
N ILE A 108 8.47 -23.74 -30.58
CA ILE A 108 9.13 -24.96 -31.01
C ILE A 108 8.20 -26.11 -30.62
N PHE A 109 8.03 -27.11 -31.47
CA PHE A 109 7.20 -28.28 -31.15
C PHE A 109 7.83 -29.58 -31.63
N VAL A 110 7.42 -30.69 -31.02
CA VAL A 110 7.71 -32.06 -31.44
C VAL A 110 6.41 -32.85 -31.49
N ASP A 111 6.24 -33.67 -32.53
CA ASP A 111 5.11 -34.56 -32.70
C ASP A 111 5.55 -36.01 -32.45
N PHE A 112 5.02 -36.62 -31.39
CA PHE A 112 5.37 -37.99 -30.99
C PHE A 112 4.58 -39.07 -31.73
N ASP A 113 3.62 -38.71 -32.60
CA ASP A 113 2.97 -39.68 -33.49
C ASP A 113 3.87 -40.08 -34.68
N GLU A 114 4.92 -39.30 -34.96
CA GLU A 114 5.91 -39.64 -36.00
C GLU A 114 6.89 -40.70 -35.46
N ASP A 115 7.20 -41.74 -36.26
CA ASP A 115 8.17 -42.81 -35.90
C ASP A 115 9.58 -42.28 -35.55
N PHE A 116 9.97 -41.17 -36.17
CA PHE A 116 11.24 -40.49 -35.94
C PHE A 116 10.97 -38.99 -35.76
N PRO A 117 10.50 -38.57 -34.56
CA PRO A 117 10.10 -37.20 -34.28
C PRO A 117 11.21 -36.19 -34.55
N ARG A 118 10.80 -34.97 -34.92
CA ARG A 118 11.72 -33.85 -35.10
C ARG A 118 11.18 -32.57 -34.49
N LEU A 119 12.08 -31.63 -34.21
CA LEU A 119 11.70 -30.30 -33.73
C LEU A 119 11.41 -29.40 -34.94
N ASP A 120 10.31 -28.65 -34.89
CA ASP A 120 9.97 -27.63 -35.89
C ASP A 120 9.41 -26.38 -35.20
N ILE A 121 9.35 -25.27 -35.94
CA ILE A 121 8.73 -24.02 -35.46
C ILE A 121 7.34 -23.86 -36.05
N THR A 122 6.37 -23.57 -35.19
CA THR A 122 5.00 -23.24 -35.58
C THR A 122 4.53 -21.96 -34.90
N ARG A 123 3.58 -21.26 -35.53
CA ARG A 123 2.81 -20.16 -34.91
C ARG A 123 1.37 -20.57 -34.63
N ARG A 124 1.04 -21.84 -34.84
CA ARG A 124 -0.31 -22.40 -34.61
C ARG A 124 -0.17 -23.57 -33.66
N ILE A 125 -0.91 -23.50 -32.56
CA ILE A 125 -1.01 -24.58 -31.59
C ILE A 125 -2.21 -25.44 -32.00
N GLN A 126 -1.95 -26.71 -32.29
CA GLN A 126 -2.98 -27.73 -32.48
C GLN A 126 -3.18 -28.49 -31.17
N LYS A 127 -4.43 -28.64 -30.72
CA LYS A 127 -4.77 -29.37 -29.49
C LYS A 127 -4.71 -30.89 -29.77
N SER A 128 -3.50 -31.46 -29.80
CA SER A 128 -3.26 -32.91 -29.85
C SER A 128 -2.46 -33.35 -28.63
N LYS A 129 -2.78 -34.52 -28.06
CA LYS A 129 -2.02 -35.10 -26.93
C LYS A 129 -0.62 -35.59 -27.32
N SER A 130 -0.41 -35.88 -28.61
CA SER A 130 0.87 -36.34 -29.16
C SER A 130 1.86 -35.22 -29.46
N ILE A 131 1.40 -33.96 -29.53
CA ILE A 131 2.26 -32.83 -29.87
C ILE A 131 2.64 -32.06 -28.62
N LYS A 132 3.93 -31.87 -28.42
CA LYS A 132 4.49 -31.11 -27.30
C LYS A 132 5.08 -29.80 -27.81
N TYR A 133 4.66 -28.70 -27.20
CA TYR A 133 5.07 -27.34 -27.55
C TYR A 133 5.99 -26.75 -26.49
N PHE A 134 6.91 -25.88 -26.93
CA PHE A 134 7.86 -25.13 -26.13
C PHE A 134 7.81 -23.67 -26.59
N GLY A 135 7.74 -22.72 -25.68
CA GLY A 135 7.54 -21.30 -25.98
C GLY A 135 6.32 -20.73 -25.24
N PRO A 136 5.81 -19.56 -25.65
CA PRO A 136 6.17 -18.79 -26.85
C PRO A 136 7.54 -18.11 -26.75
N TYR A 137 8.25 -18.04 -27.87
CA TYR A 137 9.54 -17.34 -27.96
C TYR A 137 9.37 -15.93 -28.54
N SER A 138 9.70 -14.89 -27.77
CA SER A 138 9.75 -13.50 -28.27
C SER A 138 10.84 -13.29 -29.33
N THR A 139 11.99 -13.91 -29.11
CA THR A 139 13.19 -13.86 -29.96
C THR A 139 13.98 -15.16 -29.79
N GLY A 140 14.80 -15.55 -30.76
CA GLY A 140 15.74 -16.66 -30.61
C GLY A 140 15.18 -18.07 -30.79
N ALA A 141 13.91 -18.23 -31.19
CA ALA A 141 13.30 -19.54 -31.44
C ALA A 141 14.07 -20.35 -32.51
N ARG A 142 14.44 -19.68 -33.62
CA ARG A 142 15.21 -20.28 -34.71
C ARG A 142 16.64 -20.58 -34.29
N ASP A 143 17.28 -19.66 -33.56
CA ASP A 143 18.64 -19.88 -33.05
C ASP A 143 18.71 -21.07 -32.09
N MET A 144 17.71 -21.21 -31.20
CA MET A 144 17.58 -22.36 -30.32
C MET A 144 17.40 -23.66 -31.11
N LEU A 145 16.50 -23.67 -32.11
CA LEU A 145 16.27 -24.83 -32.95
C LEU A 145 17.54 -25.24 -33.71
N ASP A 146 18.18 -24.29 -34.39
CA ASP A 146 19.39 -24.54 -35.18
C ASP A 146 20.55 -25.01 -34.29
N SER A 147 20.69 -24.47 -33.08
CA SER A 147 21.69 -24.91 -32.10
C SER A 147 21.48 -26.35 -31.65
N ILE A 148 20.24 -26.79 -31.45
CA ILE A 148 19.94 -28.19 -31.11
C ILE A 148 20.29 -29.10 -32.28
N TYR A 149 19.92 -28.73 -33.51
CA TYR A 149 20.27 -29.48 -34.72
C TYR A 149 21.77 -29.50 -35.04
N GLU A 150 22.54 -28.58 -34.46
CA GLU A 150 24.00 -28.54 -34.58
C GLU A 150 24.68 -29.53 -33.63
N ILE A 151 24.08 -29.80 -32.46
CA ILE A 151 24.65 -30.66 -31.42
C ILE A 151 24.11 -32.08 -31.49
N VAL A 152 22.83 -32.24 -31.84
CA VAL A 152 22.10 -33.51 -31.77
C VAL A 152 21.81 -34.02 -33.18
N PRO A 153 22.14 -35.28 -33.52
CA PRO A 153 21.99 -35.83 -34.88
C PRO A 153 20.54 -36.25 -35.19
N LEU A 154 19.61 -35.29 -35.14
CA LEU A 154 18.19 -35.49 -35.43
C LEU A 154 17.90 -35.59 -36.94
N VAL A 155 16.72 -36.10 -37.29
CA VAL A 155 16.20 -36.02 -38.66
C VAL A 155 16.03 -34.56 -39.08
N GLN A 156 16.73 -34.18 -40.16
CA GLN A 156 16.85 -32.79 -40.60
C GLN A 156 15.66 -32.32 -41.47
N LYS A 157 14.99 -33.23 -42.19
CA LYS A 157 13.83 -32.92 -43.05
C LYS A 157 12.79 -34.02 -42.96
N LYS A 158 11.50 -33.66 -43.02
CA LYS A 158 10.38 -34.61 -43.04
C LYS A 158 10.45 -35.63 -44.19
N SER A 159 10.99 -35.22 -45.34
CA SER A 159 11.15 -36.10 -46.50
C SER A 159 12.30 -37.10 -46.37
N CYS A 160 13.24 -36.91 -45.43
CA CYS A 160 14.41 -37.79 -45.28
C CYS A 160 14.00 -39.24 -45.01
N VAL A 161 13.05 -39.47 -44.09
CA VAL A 161 12.56 -40.81 -43.74
C VAL A 161 11.88 -41.48 -44.94
N LYS A 162 11.14 -40.70 -45.75
CA LYS A 162 10.45 -41.21 -46.95
C LYS A 162 11.39 -41.54 -48.11
N GLY A 163 12.59 -40.96 -48.15
CA GLY A 163 13.55 -41.09 -49.25
C GLY A 163 14.23 -42.47 -49.36
N LYS A 164 14.12 -43.33 -48.33
CA LYS A 164 14.66 -44.71 -48.27
C LYS A 164 16.17 -44.89 -48.55
N LYS A 165 16.93 -43.80 -48.71
CA LYS A 165 18.38 -43.78 -48.92
C LYS A 165 19.02 -42.67 -48.09
N ALA A 166 20.22 -42.92 -47.59
CA ALA A 166 20.97 -41.95 -46.81
C ALA A 166 21.33 -40.73 -47.66
N CYS A 167 21.09 -39.55 -47.08
CA CYS A 167 21.33 -38.26 -47.73
C CYS A 167 22.63 -37.61 -47.21
N LEU A 168 22.97 -36.45 -47.78
CA LEU A 168 24.12 -35.64 -47.37
C LEU A 168 24.21 -35.42 -45.85
N PHE A 169 23.07 -35.23 -45.17
CA PHE A 169 23.04 -35.03 -43.71
C PHE A 169 23.61 -36.20 -42.93
N HIS A 170 23.51 -37.43 -43.43
CA HIS A 170 24.16 -38.59 -42.82
C HIS A 170 25.67 -38.58 -43.07
N GLN A 171 26.09 -38.23 -44.29
CA GLN A 171 27.51 -38.15 -44.66
C GLN A 171 28.28 -37.12 -43.82
N ILE A 172 27.64 -36.00 -43.49
CA ILE A 172 28.18 -34.98 -42.58
C ILE A 172 27.83 -35.21 -41.10
N GLN A 173 27.40 -36.42 -40.74
CA GLN A 173 27.11 -36.86 -39.36
C GLN A 173 26.02 -36.06 -38.60
N LYS A 174 25.16 -35.33 -39.32
CA LYS A 174 24.01 -34.60 -38.74
C LYS A 174 22.74 -35.45 -38.56
N CYS A 175 22.74 -36.69 -39.05
CA CYS A 175 21.61 -37.62 -38.93
C CYS A 175 22.10 -39.07 -38.97
N LEU A 176 21.48 -39.95 -38.19
CA LEU A 176 21.84 -41.38 -38.12
C LEU A 176 21.12 -42.27 -39.16
N ALA A 177 20.60 -41.66 -40.23
CA ALA A 177 19.96 -42.34 -41.36
C ALA A 177 18.88 -43.38 -40.98
N PRO A 178 17.84 -43.00 -40.23
CA PRO A 178 16.69 -43.88 -39.96
C PRO A 178 15.99 -44.35 -41.25
N CYS A 179 16.11 -43.59 -42.35
CA CYS A 179 15.61 -43.96 -43.68
C CYS A 179 16.20 -45.26 -44.26
N GLU A 180 17.37 -45.71 -43.78
CA GLU A 180 18.00 -46.99 -44.14
C GLU A 180 17.93 -48.01 -42.99
N ASN A 181 17.11 -47.77 -41.96
CA ASN A 181 17.02 -48.59 -40.75
C ASN A 181 18.36 -48.73 -39.99
N LYS A 182 19.23 -47.72 -40.07
CA LYS A 182 20.53 -47.69 -39.36
C LYS A 182 20.43 -47.39 -37.86
N ILE A 183 19.24 -47.03 -37.37
CA ILE A 183 18.93 -46.78 -35.96
C ILE A 183 17.51 -47.27 -35.67
N SER A 184 17.28 -47.85 -34.49
CA SER A 184 15.93 -48.26 -34.09
C SER A 184 15.07 -47.08 -33.62
N LYS A 185 13.76 -47.27 -33.52
CA LYS A 185 12.83 -46.25 -33.01
C LYS A 185 13.13 -45.93 -31.54
N GLU A 186 13.44 -46.94 -30.73
CA GLU A 186 13.72 -46.81 -29.30
C GLU A 186 15.04 -46.07 -29.05
N GLU A 187 16.07 -46.34 -29.85
CA GLU A 187 17.34 -45.63 -29.76
C GLU A 187 17.22 -44.18 -30.22
N TYR A 188 16.46 -43.93 -31.29
CA TYR A 188 16.20 -42.57 -31.75
C TYR A 188 15.37 -41.77 -30.73
N ALA A 189 14.41 -42.40 -30.05
CA ALA A 189 13.64 -41.75 -28.98
C ALA A 189 14.54 -41.19 -27.87
N LYS A 190 15.60 -41.90 -27.47
CA LYS A 190 16.60 -41.39 -26.51
C LYS A 190 17.33 -40.14 -27.00
N ILE A 191 17.59 -40.05 -28.31
CA ILE A 191 18.20 -38.88 -28.94
C ILE A 191 17.23 -37.68 -28.91
N VAL A 192 15.95 -37.93 -29.18
CA VAL A 192 14.90 -36.92 -29.06
C VAL A 192 14.79 -36.44 -27.61
N GLU A 193 14.78 -37.34 -26.63
CA GLU A 193 14.77 -36.97 -25.20
C GLU A 193 15.96 -36.08 -24.81
N ASN A 194 17.17 -36.39 -25.29
CA ASN A 194 18.35 -35.55 -25.09
C ASN A 194 18.18 -34.16 -25.73
N ALA A 195 17.63 -34.09 -26.95
CA ALA A 195 17.30 -32.82 -27.59
C ALA A 195 16.30 -31.99 -26.77
N LEU A 196 15.30 -32.63 -26.17
CA LEU A 196 14.34 -31.97 -25.29
C LEU A 196 14.97 -31.50 -23.98
N GLU A 197 15.92 -32.25 -23.43
CA GLU A 197 16.68 -31.85 -22.24
C GLU A 197 17.40 -30.52 -22.46
N TYR A 198 17.97 -30.29 -23.66
CA TYR A 198 18.60 -29.01 -24.00
C TYR A 198 17.61 -27.83 -24.08
N ILE A 199 16.35 -28.08 -24.45
CA ILE A 199 15.29 -27.06 -24.43
C ILE A 199 14.95 -26.68 -22.98
N TYR A 200 14.88 -27.67 -22.09
CA TYR A 200 14.60 -27.46 -20.66
C TYR A 200 15.78 -26.87 -19.89
N ASN A 201 16.99 -27.32 -20.20
CA ASN A 201 18.23 -26.95 -19.53
C ASN A 201 19.14 -26.17 -20.48
N LYS A 202 18.79 -24.91 -20.65
CA LYS A 202 19.52 -23.94 -21.47
C LYS A 202 21.01 -23.81 -21.07
N THR A 203 21.34 -23.91 -19.78
CA THR A 203 22.74 -23.84 -19.32
C THR A 203 23.57 -24.99 -19.90
N LYS A 204 23.00 -26.20 -19.92
CA LYS A 204 23.61 -27.38 -20.54
C LYS A 204 23.81 -27.18 -22.05
N LEU A 205 22.81 -26.60 -22.73
CA LEU A 205 22.91 -26.27 -24.16
C LEU A 205 24.01 -25.24 -24.44
N ILE A 206 24.06 -24.15 -23.68
CA ILE A 206 25.08 -23.09 -23.82
C ILE A 206 26.48 -23.65 -23.59
N SER A 207 26.68 -24.49 -22.56
CA SER A 207 27.97 -25.13 -22.30
C SER A 207 28.44 -25.94 -23.51
N LYS A 208 27.54 -26.74 -24.10
CA LYS A 208 27.86 -27.57 -25.26
C LYS A 208 28.12 -26.75 -26.53
N LEU A 209 27.39 -25.64 -26.73
CA LEU A 209 27.65 -24.71 -27.83
C LEU A 209 28.99 -24.00 -27.66
N ASN A 210 29.40 -23.65 -26.44
CA ASN A 210 30.71 -23.06 -26.17
C ASN A 210 31.84 -24.03 -26.49
N GLU A 211 31.74 -25.30 -26.07
CA GLU A 211 32.71 -26.34 -26.45
C GLU A 211 32.87 -26.44 -27.97
N LYS A 212 31.74 -26.47 -28.69
CA LYS A 212 31.74 -26.59 -30.16
C LYS A 212 32.24 -25.32 -30.86
N MET A 213 31.97 -24.15 -30.29
CA MET A 213 32.52 -22.88 -30.75
C MET A 213 34.04 -22.84 -30.61
N ILE A 214 34.58 -23.30 -29.47
CA ILE A 214 36.03 -23.40 -29.24
C ILE A 214 36.64 -24.41 -30.22
N GLN A 215 35.97 -25.55 -30.46
CA GLN A 215 36.40 -26.52 -31.46
C GLN A 215 36.51 -25.88 -32.85
N TYR A 216 35.47 -25.17 -33.32
CA TYR A 216 35.53 -24.46 -34.60
C TYR A 216 36.63 -23.39 -34.63
N SER A 217 36.88 -22.69 -33.54
CA SER A 217 38.00 -21.75 -33.45
C SER A 217 39.36 -22.45 -33.58
N ASN A 218 39.53 -23.61 -32.95
CA ASN A 218 40.76 -24.40 -33.03
C ASN A 218 40.97 -25.01 -34.43
N ASP A 219 39.88 -25.33 -35.12
CA ASP A 219 39.86 -25.81 -36.50
C ASP A 219 40.01 -24.65 -37.53
N PHE A 220 40.28 -23.42 -37.08
CA PHE A 220 40.36 -22.19 -37.90
C PHE A 220 39.07 -21.85 -38.68
N ARG A 221 37.92 -22.37 -38.23
CA ARG A 221 36.57 -22.13 -38.77
C ARG A 221 35.87 -20.95 -38.08
N PHE A 222 36.42 -19.75 -38.30
CA PHE A 222 36.03 -18.56 -37.55
C PHE A 222 34.62 -18.06 -37.84
N GLU A 223 34.09 -18.27 -39.06
CA GLU A 223 32.72 -17.86 -39.41
C GLU A 223 31.67 -18.67 -38.66
N GLU A 224 31.87 -19.98 -38.55
CA GLU A 224 31.00 -20.87 -37.80
C GLU A 224 31.13 -20.63 -36.29
N ALA A 225 32.34 -20.37 -35.80
CA ALA A 225 32.55 -19.97 -34.40
C ALA A 225 31.84 -18.63 -34.09
N MET A 226 31.91 -17.64 -34.98
CA MET A 226 31.20 -16.37 -34.84
C MET A 226 29.67 -16.57 -34.83
N THR A 227 29.16 -17.41 -35.73
CA THR A 227 27.73 -17.76 -35.79
C THR A 227 27.27 -18.40 -34.48
N LEU A 228 28.04 -19.34 -33.94
CA LEU A 228 27.74 -19.97 -32.64
C LEU A 228 27.77 -18.96 -31.48
N ARG A 229 28.77 -18.07 -31.44
CA ARG A 229 28.87 -17.00 -30.45
C ARG A 229 27.63 -16.11 -30.43
N ASP A 230 27.16 -15.70 -31.61
CA ASP A 230 26.03 -14.80 -31.74
C ASP A 230 24.69 -15.51 -31.43
N ARG A 231 24.59 -16.80 -31.76
CA ARG A 231 23.48 -17.67 -31.31
C ARG A 231 23.46 -17.83 -29.79
N ILE A 232 24.61 -18.07 -29.14
CA ILE A 232 24.71 -18.18 -27.67
C ILE A 232 24.18 -16.91 -27.02
N LYS A 233 24.63 -15.72 -27.47
CA LYS A 233 24.14 -14.43 -26.95
C LYS A 233 22.63 -14.25 -27.12
N THR A 234 22.06 -14.76 -28.22
CA THR A 234 20.63 -14.67 -28.50
C THR A 234 19.83 -15.63 -27.63
N ILE A 235 20.31 -16.87 -27.49
CA ILE A 235 19.73 -17.88 -26.61
C ILE A 235 19.79 -17.41 -25.16
N GLU A 236 20.91 -16.85 -24.69
CA GLU A 236 21.09 -16.24 -23.36
C GLU A 236 20.02 -15.19 -23.04
N LYS A 237 19.66 -14.34 -24.00
CA LYS A 237 18.61 -13.33 -23.85
C LYS A 237 17.19 -13.91 -23.89
N SER A 238 16.99 -15.03 -24.58
CA SER A 238 15.72 -15.75 -24.60
C SER A 238 15.45 -16.41 -23.25
N GLN A 239 14.59 -15.83 -22.42
CA GLN A 239 14.13 -16.45 -21.17
C GLN A 239 13.00 -17.46 -21.45
N ILE A 240 13.06 -18.65 -20.83
CA ILE A 240 12.07 -19.75 -20.99
C ILE A 240 11.27 -20.00 -19.70
N LYS A 241 11.38 -19.12 -18.69
CA LYS A 241 10.57 -19.27 -17.48
C LYS A 241 9.41 -18.28 -17.52
N SER A 242 8.29 -18.69 -18.10
CA SER A 242 7.01 -18.01 -17.89
C SER A 242 6.26 -18.64 -16.72
N GLY A 243 5.88 -17.80 -15.76
CA GLY A 243 4.83 -18.11 -14.80
C GLY A 243 3.43 -17.89 -15.37
N ILE A 244 3.29 -17.23 -16.52
CA ILE A 244 1.98 -16.78 -17.05
C ILE A 244 1.31 -17.75 -18.03
N ASP A 245 2.04 -18.67 -18.69
CA ASP A 245 1.42 -19.70 -19.55
C ASP A 245 0.92 -20.92 -18.74
N LEU A 246 0.42 -20.65 -17.52
CA LEU A 246 0.30 -21.65 -16.47
C LEU A 246 -1.12 -21.85 -15.96
N ALA A 247 -2.02 -22.18 -16.87
CA ALA A 247 -3.06 -23.13 -16.53
C ALA A 247 -3.36 -24.00 -17.75
N THR A 248 -3.66 -25.27 -17.47
CA THR A 248 -4.46 -26.15 -18.30
C THR A 248 -5.68 -25.40 -18.90
N ASN A 249 -6.40 -25.98 -19.86
CA ASN A 249 -7.69 -25.44 -20.37
C ASN A 249 -8.76 -25.41 -19.24
N GLU A 250 -8.53 -24.61 -18.21
CA GLU A 250 -9.30 -24.46 -16.98
C GLU A 250 -9.71 -23.01 -16.86
N ASP A 251 -10.97 -22.82 -16.49
CA ASP A 251 -11.56 -21.54 -16.19
C ASP A 251 -11.41 -21.32 -14.68
N ILE A 252 -10.62 -20.33 -14.29
CA ILE A 252 -10.20 -20.09 -12.91
C ILE A 252 -10.43 -18.61 -12.59
N ASP A 253 -11.00 -18.32 -11.42
CA ASP A 253 -11.10 -16.95 -10.90
C ASP A 253 -10.13 -16.81 -9.73
N ILE A 254 -9.43 -15.68 -9.62
CA ILE A 254 -8.48 -15.41 -8.54
C ILE A 254 -8.94 -14.18 -7.79
N PHE A 255 -9.05 -14.32 -6.48
CA PHE A 255 -9.30 -13.24 -5.54
C PHE A 255 -8.08 -13.14 -4.61
N ALA A 256 -7.43 -11.99 -4.60
CA ALA A 256 -6.33 -11.70 -3.69
C ALA A 256 -6.65 -10.42 -2.93
N ILE A 257 -6.59 -10.48 -1.61
CA ILE A 257 -6.75 -9.33 -0.72
C ILE A 257 -5.42 -9.05 -0.05
N ASN A 258 -4.98 -7.79 -0.06
CA ASN A 258 -3.91 -7.35 0.83
C ASN A 258 -4.31 -6.07 1.56
N ALA A 259 -3.82 -5.91 2.78
CA ALA A 259 -4.16 -4.81 3.67
C ALA A 259 -2.91 -4.15 4.25
N ASN A 260 -3.02 -2.85 4.51
CA ASN A 260 -2.09 -2.11 5.36
C ASN A 260 -2.88 -1.38 6.47
N ASN A 261 -2.19 -0.69 7.38
CA ASN A 261 -2.78 -0.02 8.53
C ASN A 261 -3.80 1.09 8.20
N LYS A 262 -4.05 1.40 6.92
CA LYS A 262 -4.96 2.47 6.48
C LYS A 262 -6.05 1.99 5.52
N LYS A 263 -5.76 0.99 4.68
CA LYS A 263 -6.65 0.51 3.62
C LYS A 263 -6.39 -0.96 3.31
N ALA A 264 -7.42 -1.63 2.80
CA ALA A 264 -7.26 -2.90 2.12
C ALA A 264 -7.67 -2.78 0.65
N VAL A 265 -7.08 -3.62 -0.20
CA VAL A 265 -7.41 -3.71 -1.61
C VAL A 265 -7.69 -5.17 -1.95
N ILE A 266 -8.70 -5.37 -2.77
CA ILE A 266 -8.96 -6.66 -3.41
C ILE A 266 -8.65 -6.55 -4.89
N VAL A 267 -7.84 -7.48 -5.39
CA VAL A 267 -7.59 -7.70 -6.81
C VAL A 267 -8.32 -8.97 -7.24
N ARG A 268 -9.08 -8.86 -8.33
CA ARG A 268 -9.81 -9.95 -8.96
C ARG A 268 -9.28 -10.16 -10.37
N MET A 269 -8.80 -11.36 -10.65
CA MET A 269 -8.26 -11.75 -11.95
C MET A 269 -9.04 -12.95 -12.48
N PHE A 270 -9.42 -12.90 -13.75
CA PHE A 270 -10.27 -13.93 -14.37
C PHE A 270 -9.51 -14.63 -15.48
N LEU A 271 -9.33 -15.95 -15.37
CA LEU A 271 -8.68 -16.78 -16.37
C LEU A 271 -9.71 -17.67 -17.08
N ARG A 272 -9.71 -17.67 -18.41
CA ARG A 272 -10.56 -18.54 -19.25
C ARG A 272 -9.71 -19.24 -20.31
N ASP A 273 -9.86 -20.55 -20.48
CA ASP A 273 -8.99 -21.40 -21.34
C ASP A 273 -7.49 -21.12 -21.10
N GLY A 274 -7.11 -20.97 -19.82
CA GLY A 274 -5.72 -20.70 -19.39
C GLY A 274 -5.21 -19.28 -19.63
N LYS A 275 -6.08 -18.33 -19.98
CA LYS A 275 -5.72 -16.95 -20.37
C LYS A 275 -6.41 -15.90 -19.50
N LEU A 276 -5.67 -14.89 -19.04
CA LEU A 276 -6.27 -13.76 -18.30
C LEU A 276 -7.19 -12.94 -19.21
N THR A 277 -8.49 -12.96 -18.94
CA THR A 277 -9.53 -12.20 -19.67
C THR A 277 -9.71 -10.79 -19.12
N SER A 278 -9.62 -10.64 -17.81
CA SER A 278 -9.87 -9.37 -17.13
C SER A 278 -9.16 -9.34 -15.78
N SER A 279 -8.82 -8.12 -15.36
CA SER A 279 -8.33 -7.81 -14.02
C SER A 279 -9.09 -6.59 -13.53
N SER A 280 -9.55 -6.62 -12.29
CA SER A 280 -10.24 -5.52 -11.63
C SER A 280 -9.79 -5.42 -10.19
N HIS A 281 -10.01 -4.28 -9.55
CA HIS A 281 -9.70 -4.08 -8.15
C HIS A 281 -10.70 -3.15 -7.48
N ASP A 282 -10.92 -3.34 -6.17
CA ASP A 282 -11.68 -2.43 -5.32
C ASP A 282 -10.92 -2.15 -4.03
N PHE A 283 -11.08 -0.95 -3.48
CA PHE A 283 -10.57 -0.62 -2.15
C PHE A 283 -11.64 -0.86 -1.08
N LEU A 284 -11.25 -1.55 -0.02
CA LEU A 284 -12.05 -1.77 1.17
C LEU A 284 -11.69 -0.70 2.21
N LYS A 285 -12.71 -0.04 2.77
CA LYS A 285 -12.51 0.89 3.88
C LYS A 285 -12.37 0.09 5.17
N ILE A 286 -11.32 0.38 5.93
CA ILE A 286 -11.11 -0.14 7.28
C ILE A 286 -11.63 0.95 8.21
N ASP A 287 -12.76 0.70 8.87
CA ASP A 287 -13.49 1.73 9.61
C ASP A 287 -12.93 2.00 11.03
N ASN A 288 -11.93 1.23 11.52
CA ASN A 288 -11.39 1.40 12.87
C ASN A 288 -9.84 1.45 12.91
N PHE A 289 -9.32 2.48 13.60
CA PHE A 289 -7.90 2.80 13.78
C PHE A 289 -7.45 2.52 15.23
N ASP A 290 -7.71 1.33 15.73
CA ASP A 290 -7.09 0.90 16.98
C ASP A 290 -5.82 0.10 16.65
N GLU A 291 -4.72 0.39 17.35
CA GLU A 291 -3.37 -0.16 17.11
C GLU A 291 -3.27 -1.70 17.23
N GLU A 292 -4.34 -2.36 17.68
CA GLU A 292 -4.46 -3.81 17.85
C GLU A 292 -5.41 -4.48 16.83
N PHE A 293 -5.96 -3.75 15.85
CA PHE A 293 -6.88 -4.36 14.88
C PHE A 293 -6.14 -5.18 13.82
N GLU A 294 -6.25 -6.50 13.94
CA GLU A 294 -5.86 -7.44 12.89
C GLU A 294 -6.92 -7.41 11.77
N PHE A 295 -6.49 -7.22 10.52
CA PHE A 295 -7.41 -7.17 9.39
C PHE A 295 -8.09 -8.54 9.20
N ASP A 296 -9.41 -8.58 9.34
CA ASP A 296 -10.19 -9.80 9.14
C ASP A 296 -10.27 -10.13 7.64
N TYR A 297 -9.33 -10.95 7.18
CA TYR A 297 -9.33 -11.46 5.82
C TYR A 297 -10.56 -12.35 5.55
N GLN A 298 -11.09 -13.03 6.56
CA GLN A 298 -12.18 -13.98 6.39
C GLN A 298 -13.46 -13.27 5.97
N GLU A 299 -13.87 -12.27 6.75
CA GLU A 299 -15.03 -11.42 6.42
C GLU A 299 -14.84 -10.73 5.06
N ALA A 300 -13.62 -10.26 4.77
CA ALA A 300 -13.32 -9.54 3.54
C ALA A 300 -13.46 -10.44 2.28
N TYR A 301 -12.98 -11.68 2.33
CA TYR A 301 -13.16 -12.64 1.24
C TYR A 301 -14.60 -13.09 1.09
N GLU A 302 -15.29 -13.37 2.19
CA GLU A 302 -16.70 -13.77 2.19
C GLU A 302 -17.54 -12.73 1.46
N ARG A 303 -17.45 -11.48 1.91
CA ARG A 303 -18.17 -10.35 1.32
C ARG A 303 -17.79 -10.15 -0.15
N ALA A 304 -16.52 -10.28 -0.50
CA ALA A 304 -16.07 -10.08 -1.87
C ALA A 304 -16.58 -11.14 -2.84
N ILE A 305 -16.54 -12.41 -2.43
CA ILE A 305 -16.99 -13.53 -3.24
C ILE A 305 -18.52 -13.48 -3.37
N ILE A 306 -19.25 -13.31 -2.27
CA ILE A 306 -20.72 -13.18 -2.31
C ILE A 306 -21.13 -12.03 -3.22
N ASN A 307 -20.62 -10.81 -3.01
CA ASN A 307 -21.01 -9.66 -3.83
C ASN A 307 -20.72 -9.83 -5.32
N TYR A 308 -19.63 -10.54 -5.67
CA TYR A 308 -19.31 -10.80 -7.06
C TYR A 308 -20.26 -11.81 -7.70
N TYR A 309 -20.48 -12.94 -7.02
CA TYR A 309 -21.28 -14.07 -7.51
C TYR A 309 -22.79 -13.97 -7.23
N ASP A 310 -23.24 -12.94 -6.51
CA ASP A 310 -24.67 -12.65 -6.35
C ASP A 310 -25.31 -12.26 -7.69
N ASN A 311 -24.53 -11.63 -8.58
CA ASN A 311 -24.94 -11.30 -9.94
C ASN A 311 -24.88 -12.52 -10.87
N GLU A 312 -25.75 -12.55 -11.89
CA GLU A 312 -25.65 -13.56 -12.95
C GLU A 312 -24.36 -13.38 -13.76
N ILE A 313 -23.54 -14.43 -13.83
CA ILE A 313 -22.27 -14.43 -14.56
C ILE A 313 -22.37 -15.44 -15.71
N PRO A 314 -22.06 -15.05 -16.96
CA PRO A 314 -22.27 -15.90 -18.13
C PRO A 314 -21.33 -17.11 -18.21
N LEU A 315 -20.18 -17.08 -17.51
CA LEU A 315 -19.16 -18.14 -17.54
C LEU A 315 -18.62 -18.42 -16.13
N LEU A 316 -19.04 -19.56 -15.58
CA LEU A 316 -18.65 -20.01 -14.25
C LEU A 316 -17.29 -20.70 -14.26
N PRO A 317 -16.38 -20.36 -13.32
CA PRO A 317 -15.11 -21.06 -13.21
C PRO A 317 -15.31 -22.52 -12.77
N LYS A 318 -14.22 -23.30 -12.85
CA LYS A 318 -14.10 -24.63 -12.24
C LYS A 318 -13.68 -24.51 -10.77
N GLU A 319 -12.86 -23.51 -10.47
CA GLU A 319 -12.29 -23.26 -9.14
C GLU A 319 -11.98 -21.77 -8.96
N ILE A 320 -11.97 -21.34 -7.71
CA ILE A 320 -11.62 -20.00 -7.27
C ILE A 320 -10.34 -20.11 -6.44
N LEU A 321 -9.30 -19.39 -6.84
CA LEU A 321 -8.06 -19.28 -6.09
C LEU A 321 -8.13 -18.10 -5.13
N ILE A 322 -7.76 -18.34 -3.89
CA ILE A 322 -7.66 -17.34 -2.82
C ILE A 322 -6.23 -17.26 -2.31
N ALA A 323 -5.79 -16.05 -1.93
CA ALA A 323 -4.42 -15.84 -1.46
C ALA A 323 -4.21 -16.23 0.01
N HIS A 324 -5.26 -16.12 0.83
CA HIS A 324 -5.23 -16.45 2.26
C HIS A 324 -6.10 -17.67 2.54
N GLU A 325 -5.74 -18.45 3.56
CA GLU A 325 -6.50 -19.64 3.98
C GLU A 325 -7.75 -19.18 4.73
N LEU A 326 -8.90 -19.80 4.45
CA LEU A 326 -10.20 -19.42 5.02
C LEU A 326 -10.78 -20.59 5.79
N GLU A 327 -11.38 -20.33 6.95
CA GLU A 327 -12.06 -21.36 7.74
C GLU A 327 -13.43 -21.73 7.14
N ILE A 328 -14.12 -20.76 6.54
CA ILE A 328 -15.49 -20.85 5.99
C ILE A 328 -15.56 -21.29 4.51
N THR A 329 -14.56 -22.02 4.00
CA THR A 329 -14.55 -22.45 2.59
C THR A 329 -15.77 -23.29 2.22
N ASN A 330 -16.22 -24.18 3.11
CA ASN A 330 -17.37 -25.07 2.86
C ASN A 330 -18.68 -24.29 2.66
N GLU A 331 -18.94 -23.25 3.46
CA GLU A 331 -20.16 -22.44 3.38
C GLU A 331 -20.22 -21.66 2.07
N LEU A 332 -19.09 -21.08 1.64
CA LEU A 332 -18.97 -20.39 0.36
C LEU A 332 -19.11 -21.35 -0.83
N GLU A 333 -18.53 -22.55 -0.76
CA GLU A 333 -18.72 -23.58 -1.79
C GLU A 333 -20.19 -24.02 -1.90
N GLU A 334 -20.90 -24.15 -0.76
CA GLU A 334 -22.31 -24.50 -0.71
C GLU A 334 -23.21 -23.37 -1.26
N PHE A 335 -22.90 -22.11 -0.95
CA PHE A 335 -23.54 -20.93 -1.54
C PHE A 335 -23.42 -20.95 -3.07
N LEU A 336 -22.20 -21.14 -3.60
CA LEU A 336 -21.93 -21.20 -5.04
C LEU A 336 -22.66 -22.40 -5.69
N HIS A 337 -22.69 -23.55 -5.02
CA HIS A 337 -23.41 -24.72 -5.49
C HIS A 337 -24.92 -24.48 -5.56
N THR A 338 -25.51 -23.88 -4.53
CA THR A 338 -26.94 -23.56 -4.48
C THR A 338 -27.34 -22.54 -5.55
N ARG A 339 -26.48 -21.53 -5.78
CA ARG A 339 -26.74 -20.47 -6.76
C ARG A 339 -26.64 -20.96 -8.20
N PHE A 340 -25.65 -21.79 -8.51
CA PHE A 340 -25.29 -22.12 -9.90
C PHE A 340 -25.46 -23.59 -10.27
N ASN A 341 -25.90 -24.44 -9.33
CA ASN A 341 -26.02 -25.89 -9.47
C ASN A 341 -24.72 -26.56 -10.00
N LYS A 342 -23.57 -26.00 -9.62
CA LYS A 342 -22.24 -26.45 -10.06
C LYS A 342 -21.29 -26.39 -8.87
N LYS A 343 -20.50 -27.45 -8.69
CA LYS A 343 -19.48 -27.51 -7.64
C LYS A 343 -18.26 -26.69 -8.04
N ILE A 344 -18.10 -25.50 -7.45
CA ILE A 344 -16.95 -24.62 -7.64
C ILE A 344 -16.12 -24.70 -6.36
N LYS A 345 -14.85 -25.11 -6.46
CA LYS A 345 -13.97 -25.26 -5.30
C LYS A 345 -13.22 -23.97 -4.97
N LEU A 346 -13.05 -23.67 -3.69
CA LEU A 346 -12.16 -22.62 -3.21
C LEU A 346 -10.80 -23.24 -2.83
N ILE A 347 -9.71 -22.75 -3.43
CA ILE A 347 -8.38 -23.33 -3.27
C ILE A 347 -7.39 -22.25 -2.87
N ASN A 348 -6.69 -22.44 -1.76
CA ASN A 348 -5.44 -21.73 -1.47
C ASN A 348 -4.25 -22.60 -1.92
N PRO A 349 -3.66 -22.35 -3.10
CA PRO A 349 -2.55 -23.17 -3.59
C PRO A 349 -1.29 -22.90 -2.77
N LYS A 350 -0.78 -23.89 -2.02
CA LYS A 350 0.46 -23.75 -1.22
C LYS A 350 1.74 -23.98 -2.02
N LYS A 351 1.67 -24.78 -3.10
CA LYS A 351 2.75 -25.10 -4.05
C LYS A 351 2.17 -25.15 -5.47
N ASP A 352 3.02 -25.22 -6.49
CA ASP A 352 2.68 -25.28 -7.92
C ASP A 352 2.34 -23.96 -8.63
N LYS A 353 2.14 -24.08 -9.94
CA LYS A 353 1.81 -23.05 -10.93
C LYS A 353 0.67 -22.10 -10.50
N LYS A 354 -0.35 -22.63 -9.81
CA LYS A 354 -1.49 -21.85 -9.28
C LYS A 354 -1.03 -20.84 -8.21
N ARG A 355 0.00 -21.16 -7.41
CA ARG A 355 0.62 -20.25 -6.43
C ARG A 355 1.28 -19.06 -7.13
N GLU A 356 1.94 -19.28 -8.28
CA GLU A 356 2.58 -18.21 -9.04
C GLU A 356 1.56 -17.18 -9.54
N ILE A 357 0.38 -17.63 -10.01
CA ILE A 357 -0.71 -16.74 -10.41
C ILE A 357 -1.25 -15.94 -9.22
N VAL A 358 -1.45 -16.59 -8.07
CA VAL A 358 -1.87 -15.90 -6.84
C VAL A 358 -0.83 -14.86 -6.40
N ASN A 359 0.46 -15.14 -6.54
CA ASN A 359 1.52 -14.17 -6.28
C ASN A 359 1.47 -12.97 -7.23
N ILE A 360 1.12 -13.17 -8.50
CA ILE A 360 0.92 -12.05 -9.43
C ILE A 360 -0.23 -11.16 -8.92
N ALA A 361 -1.35 -11.75 -8.49
CA ALA A 361 -2.46 -10.99 -7.93
C ALA A 361 -2.06 -10.21 -6.67
N LEU A 362 -1.32 -10.83 -5.74
CA LEU A 362 -0.78 -10.18 -4.53
C LEU A 362 0.17 -9.02 -4.85
N ASN A 363 1.09 -9.20 -5.80
CA ASN A 363 1.99 -8.12 -6.22
C ASN A 363 1.22 -6.92 -6.80
N ASN A 364 0.10 -7.17 -7.48
CA ASN A 364 -0.78 -6.09 -7.95
C ASN A 364 -1.53 -5.43 -6.79
N CYS A 365 -1.89 -6.15 -5.72
CA CYS A 365 -2.42 -5.54 -4.49
C CYS A 365 -1.39 -4.57 -3.88
N ASP A 366 -0.13 -5.00 -3.74
CA ASP A 366 0.94 -4.18 -3.15
C ASP A 366 1.18 -2.89 -3.94
N GLU A 367 1.19 -2.99 -5.26
CA GLU A 367 1.36 -1.84 -6.14
C GLU A 367 0.18 -0.85 -6.02
N LEU A 368 -1.06 -1.34 -5.93
CA LEU A 368 -2.24 -0.51 -5.73
C LEU A 368 -2.22 0.19 -4.36
N LEU A 369 -1.81 -0.50 -3.29
CA LEU A 369 -1.63 0.10 -1.96
C LEU A 369 -0.52 1.15 -1.95
N ARG A 370 0.59 0.91 -2.66
CA ARG A 370 1.69 1.88 -2.82
C ARG A 370 1.20 3.16 -3.49
N ILE A 371 0.46 3.03 -4.59
CA ILE A 371 -0.17 4.14 -5.32
C ILE A 371 -1.10 4.93 -4.41
N GLU A 372 -1.99 4.28 -3.67
CA GLU A 372 -2.90 4.94 -2.73
C GLU A 372 -2.16 5.66 -1.59
N ASN A 373 -1.11 5.06 -1.05
CA ASN A 373 -0.28 5.71 -0.04
C ASN A 373 0.38 6.99 -0.58
N SER A 374 0.76 6.99 -1.86
CA SER A 374 1.28 8.19 -2.53
C SER A 374 0.21 9.20 -2.98
N LYS A 375 -1.09 8.84 -3.01
CA LYS A 375 -2.20 9.78 -3.28
C LYS A 375 -2.54 10.65 -2.08
N ASN A 376 -2.40 10.12 -0.86
CA ASN A 376 -2.61 10.87 0.37
C ASN A 376 -1.43 11.83 0.68
N GLN A 377 -0.69 12.22 -0.35
CA GLN A 377 0.53 13.01 -0.26
C GLN A 377 0.31 14.46 -0.71
N THR A 378 -0.94 14.94 -0.80
CA THR A 378 -1.19 16.30 -0.30
C THR A 378 -1.24 16.14 1.21
N SER A 379 -0.18 16.55 1.90
CA SER A 379 -0.15 16.33 3.34
C SER A 379 -1.26 17.15 3.98
N ILE A 380 -1.88 16.65 5.07
CA ILE A 380 -2.84 17.46 5.84
C ILE A 380 -2.24 18.83 6.20
N TYR A 381 -0.92 18.93 6.33
CA TYR A 381 -0.17 20.15 6.58
C TYR A 381 -0.20 21.14 5.41
N GLU A 382 -0.18 20.68 4.15
CA GLU A 382 -0.36 21.52 2.97
C GLU A 382 -1.80 22.05 2.89
N GLU A 383 -2.78 21.18 3.17
CA GLU A 383 -4.19 21.60 3.19
C GLU A 383 -4.49 22.59 4.32
N LEU A 384 -3.87 22.41 5.49
CA LEU A 384 -3.94 23.35 6.62
C LEU A 384 -3.25 24.68 6.29
N LYS A 385 -2.07 24.61 5.64
CA LYS A 385 -1.33 25.79 5.18
C LYS A 385 -2.16 26.62 4.20
N GLU A 386 -2.78 26.00 3.21
CA GLU A 386 -3.64 26.71 2.27
C GLU A 386 -4.91 27.25 2.94
N LEU A 387 -5.57 26.43 3.76
CA LEU A 387 -6.83 26.80 4.41
C LEU A 387 -6.67 28.01 5.35
N PHE A 388 -5.67 27.96 6.24
CA PHE A 388 -5.42 29.01 7.23
C PHE A 388 -4.43 30.06 6.75
N ASN A 389 -3.92 29.91 5.52
CA ASN A 389 -2.93 30.79 4.93
C ASN A 389 -1.66 30.92 5.80
N LEU A 390 -1.15 29.79 6.28
CA LEU A 390 0.05 29.70 7.10
C LEU A 390 1.29 30.05 6.25
N GLN A 391 2.30 30.62 6.87
CA GLN A 391 3.57 30.95 6.23
C GLN A 391 4.43 29.69 6.04
N THR A 392 4.50 28.83 7.05
CA THR A 392 5.27 27.57 7.05
C THR A 392 4.34 26.35 7.04
N LEU A 393 4.89 25.17 6.76
CA LEU A 393 4.15 23.91 6.91
C LEU A 393 4.16 23.53 8.40
N PRO A 394 2.99 23.24 9.01
CA PRO A 394 2.90 23.02 10.45
C PRO A 394 3.32 21.60 10.86
N TYR A 395 4.62 21.29 10.86
CA TYR A 395 5.14 19.96 11.24
C TYR A 395 5.26 19.78 12.75
N LEU A 396 5.62 20.84 13.47
CA LEU A 396 5.65 20.90 14.93
C LEU A 396 4.53 21.84 15.40
N ILE A 397 3.55 21.29 16.12
CA ILE A 397 2.35 22.03 16.55
C ILE A 397 2.23 21.99 18.06
N GLU A 398 2.10 23.16 18.69
CA GLU A 398 1.81 23.27 20.13
C GLU A 398 0.36 23.69 20.32
N SER A 399 -0.36 22.98 21.20
CA SER A 399 -1.76 23.30 21.52
C SER A 399 -1.94 23.61 22.98
N PHE A 400 -2.69 24.68 23.26
CA PHE A 400 -2.82 25.28 24.58
C PHE A 400 -4.26 25.25 25.08
N ASP A 401 -4.43 24.83 26.33
CA ASP A 401 -5.72 24.77 27.03
C ASP A 401 -5.55 25.28 28.48
N ASN A 402 -6.47 26.11 28.95
CA ASN A 402 -6.49 26.70 30.30
C ASN A 402 -7.74 26.28 31.10
N SER A 403 -8.28 25.09 30.83
CA SER A 403 -9.57 24.64 31.38
C SER A 403 -9.64 24.65 32.90
N HIS A 404 -10.73 25.21 33.41
CA HIS A 404 -11.05 25.26 34.84
C HIS A 404 -11.88 24.07 35.33
N MET A 405 -11.48 23.50 36.46
CA MET A 405 -12.41 22.84 37.38
C MET A 405 -12.76 23.84 38.49
N MET A 406 -14.06 24.18 38.62
CA MET A 406 -14.57 25.10 39.64
C MET A 406 -14.00 24.77 41.03
N GLY A 407 -13.22 25.69 41.61
CA GLY A 407 -12.70 25.62 42.98
C GLY A 407 -11.35 24.91 43.18
N GLN A 408 -10.53 24.71 42.13
CA GLN A 408 -9.22 24.04 42.22
C GLN A 408 -8.07 24.88 41.64
N ALA A 409 -6.83 24.44 41.85
CA ALA A 409 -5.61 25.14 41.41
C ALA A 409 -5.64 25.48 39.91
N THR A 410 -5.16 26.67 39.57
CA THR A 410 -5.15 27.25 38.22
C THR A 410 -4.02 26.62 37.40
N VAL A 411 -4.36 25.73 36.46
CA VAL A 411 -3.38 24.96 35.67
C VAL A 411 -3.67 25.10 34.19
N GLY A 412 -2.64 25.48 33.43
CA GLY A 412 -2.62 25.44 31.97
C GLY A 412 -1.91 24.18 31.45
N ALA A 413 -2.28 23.75 30.25
CA ALA A 413 -1.72 22.60 29.56
C ALA A 413 -1.20 23.00 28.19
N MET A 414 0.01 22.53 27.86
CA MET A 414 0.58 22.57 26.53
C MET A 414 0.91 21.14 26.09
N ILE A 415 0.41 20.76 24.92
CA ILE A 415 0.70 19.49 24.25
C ILE A 415 1.42 19.75 22.92
N VAL A 416 2.15 18.76 22.44
CA VAL A 416 2.97 18.88 21.24
C VAL A 416 2.68 17.75 20.27
N TRP A 417 2.38 18.08 19.02
CA TRP A 417 2.32 17.15 17.90
C TRP A 417 3.55 17.31 17.02
N ASN A 418 4.18 16.19 16.65
CA ASN A 418 5.40 16.17 15.83
C ASN A 418 5.21 15.25 14.63
N GLU A 419 5.26 15.81 13.42
CA GLU A 419 5.09 15.08 12.16
C GLU A 419 6.10 13.95 11.99
N ASN A 420 7.37 14.14 12.37
CA ASN A 420 8.41 13.12 12.23
C ASN A 420 8.11 11.86 13.07
N LEU A 421 7.43 12.03 14.21
CA LEU A 421 6.96 10.93 15.06
C LEU A 421 5.57 10.43 14.65
N ASN A 422 4.88 11.20 13.82
CA ASN A 422 3.49 11.02 13.42
C ASN A 422 2.54 10.77 14.62
N THR A 423 2.84 11.40 15.75
CA THR A 423 2.10 11.25 17.01
C THR A 423 2.35 12.45 17.95
N PHE A 424 1.64 12.46 19.08
CA PHE A 424 1.87 13.42 20.15
C PHE A 424 3.19 13.12 20.87
N ASP A 425 4.09 14.10 20.92
CA ASP A 425 5.32 14.00 21.70
C ASP A 425 5.02 14.24 23.19
N LYS A 426 4.61 13.16 23.87
CA LYS A 426 4.30 13.17 25.31
C LYS A 426 5.46 13.64 26.17
N LYS A 427 6.73 13.55 25.71
CA LYS A 427 7.89 14.03 26.46
C LYS A 427 7.97 15.56 26.46
N ALA A 428 7.40 16.20 25.44
CA ALA A 428 7.36 17.65 25.30
C ALA A 428 6.12 18.30 25.95
N PHE A 429 5.17 17.51 26.46
CA PHE A 429 3.98 18.03 27.16
C PHE A 429 4.37 18.79 28.44
N ARG A 430 3.67 19.88 28.74
CA ARG A 430 3.93 20.70 29.92
C ARG A 430 2.63 21.10 30.62
N HIS A 431 2.66 21.08 31.95
CA HIS A 431 1.67 21.73 32.80
C HIS A 431 2.26 23.03 33.34
N TYR A 432 1.47 24.08 33.36
CA TYR A 432 1.81 25.37 33.94
C TYR A 432 0.97 25.59 35.18
N ASN A 433 1.60 25.73 36.35
CA ASN A 433 0.91 26.25 37.52
C ASN A 433 0.81 27.77 37.36
N LEU A 434 -0.42 28.26 37.20
CA LEU A 434 -0.75 29.65 36.90
C LEU A 434 -1.19 30.35 38.18
N GLU A 435 -0.98 31.66 38.28
CA GLU A 435 -1.36 32.46 39.45
C GLU A 435 -2.64 33.26 39.22
N SER A 436 -2.90 33.60 37.96
CA SER A 436 -4.06 34.37 37.52
C SER A 436 -5.37 33.63 37.78
N LYS A 437 -6.45 34.33 38.14
CA LYS A 437 -7.76 33.71 38.49
C LYS A 437 -8.75 33.64 37.33
N ASP A 438 -8.60 34.48 36.33
CA ASP A 438 -9.43 34.53 35.12
C ASP A 438 -8.76 33.84 33.93
N GLU A 439 -9.57 33.20 33.08
CA GLU A 439 -9.12 32.42 31.93
C GLU A 439 -8.24 33.24 30.97
N TYR A 440 -8.61 34.50 30.72
CA TYR A 440 -7.88 35.37 29.81
C TYR A 440 -6.45 35.64 30.30
N SER A 441 -6.29 36.05 31.57
CA SER A 441 -4.97 36.32 32.14
C SER A 441 -4.14 35.05 32.32
N GLN A 442 -4.77 33.91 32.56
CA GLN A 442 -4.09 32.61 32.59
C GLN A 442 -3.50 32.20 31.24
N MET A 443 -4.28 32.35 30.16
CA MET A 443 -3.77 32.09 28.81
C MET A 443 -2.62 33.05 28.49
N LYS A 444 -2.76 34.33 28.84
CA LYS A 444 -1.68 35.33 28.69
C LYS A 444 -0.41 34.89 29.42
N GLU A 445 -0.53 34.51 30.70
CA GLU A 445 0.58 34.07 31.53
C GLU A 445 1.28 32.84 30.95
N MET A 446 0.52 31.84 30.49
CA MET A 446 1.06 30.63 29.87
C MET A 446 1.82 30.92 28.57
N LEU A 447 1.24 31.73 27.69
CA LEU A 447 1.86 32.09 26.41
C LEU A 447 3.12 32.94 26.63
N ILE A 448 3.11 33.90 27.56
CA ILE A 448 4.31 34.68 27.92
C ILE A 448 5.43 33.75 28.39
N ARG A 449 5.15 32.84 29.36
CA ARG A 449 6.15 31.89 29.85
C ARG A 449 6.69 30.98 28.73
N ARG A 450 5.86 30.59 27.76
CA ARG A 450 6.31 29.80 26.61
C ARG A 450 7.22 30.62 25.70
N VAL A 451 6.84 31.86 25.38
CA VAL A 451 7.65 32.75 24.56
C VAL A 451 9.02 33.02 25.19
N GLU A 452 9.08 33.28 26.49
CA GLU A 452 10.34 33.48 27.23
C GLU A 452 11.28 32.27 27.15
N SER A 453 10.74 31.07 26.90
CA SER A 453 11.54 29.85 26.75
C SER A 453 12.12 29.64 25.35
N PHE A 454 11.80 30.49 24.36
CA PHE A 454 12.22 30.31 22.96
C PHE A 454 13.73 30.29 22.76
N GLU A 455 14.51 30.94 23.64
CA GLU A 455 15.97 30.88 23.59
C GLU A 455 16.52 29.46 23.85
N LYS A 456 15.86 28.70 24.72
CA LYS A 456 16.28 27.33 25.09
C LYS A 456 15.56 26.26 24.29
N ASN A 457 14.28 26.48 24.01
CA ASN A 457 13.41 25.58 23.28
C ASN A 457 12.76 26.36 22.13
N PRO A 458 13.22 26.18 20.88
CA PRO A 458 12.78 27.00 19.75
C PRO A 458 11.26 26.99 19.56
N ALA A 459 10.75 28.01 18.90
CA ALA A 459 9.33 28.13 18.58
C ALA A 459 8.86 26.97 17.67
N PRO A 460 7.60 26.53 17.79
CA PRO A 460 7.02 25.54 16.87
C PRO A 460 6.69 26.17 15.51
N ASP A 461 6.10 25.39 14.61
CA ASP A 461 5.60 25.91 13.33
C ASP A 461 4.20 26.52 13.47
N LEU A 462 3.38 26.01 14.40
CA LEU A 462 2.00 26.45 14.60
C LEU A 462 1.57 26.37 16.07
N TRP A 463 0.88 27.42 16.52
CA TRP A 463 0.11 27.40 17.76
C TRP A 463 -1.38 27.19 17.50
N ILE A 464 -1.99 26.33 18.31
CA ILE A 464 -3.44 26.13 18.37
C ILE A 464 -3.93 26.51 19.76
N ILE A 465 -4.77 27.54 19.84
CA ILE A 465 -5.31 28.03 21.11
C ILE A 465 -6.75 27.53 21.28
N ASP A 466 -7.07 26.90 22.41
CA ASP A 466 -8.48 26.66 22.77
C ASP A 466 -9.11 27.99 23.22
N GLY A 467 -9.88 28.60 22.32
CA GLY A 467 -10.28 29.99 22.47
C GLY A 467 -10.90 30.61 21.23
N GLY A 468 -11.62 31.71 21.45
CA GLY A 468 -12.15 32.53 20.36
C GLY A 468 -11.16 33.56 19.83
N GLU A 469 -11.66 34.48 19.02
CA GLU A 469 -10.88 35.57 18.39
C GLU A 469 -10.10 36.44 19.38
N THR A 470 -10.61 36.65 20.59
CA THR A 470 -9.93 37.47 21.62
C THR A 470 -8.61 36.86 22.07
N LEU A 471 -8.57 35.54 22.28
CA LEU A 471 -7.35 34.83 22.64
C LEU A 471 -6.40 34.69 21.46
N LEU A 472 -6.94 34.58 20.24
CA LEU A 472 -6.13 34.63 19.02
C LEU A 472 -5.36 35.95 18.89
N LYS A 473 -6.04 37.09 19.07
CA LYS A 473 -5.41 38.42 19.04
C LYS A 473 -4.32 38.55 20.10
N LEU A 474 -4.62 38.15 21.33
CA LEU A 474 -3.66 38.13 22.44
C LEU A 474 -2.40 37.33 22.10
N ALA A 475 -2.55 36.13 21.53
CA ALA A 475 -1.42 35.28 21.17
C ALA A 475 -0.53 35.94 20.10
N PHE A 476 -1.13 36.57 19.09
CA PHE A 476 -0.38 37.33 18.09
C PHE A 476 0.34 38.54 18.69
N ASP A 477 -0.29 39.29 19.59
CA ASP A 477 0.33 40.45 20.25
C ASP A 477 1.56 40.03 21.08
N ILE A 478 1.47 38.91 21.80
CA ILE A 478 2.58 38.36 22.59
C ILE A 478 3.74 37.93 21.69
N VAL A 479 3.45 37.15 20.64
CA VAL A 479 4.47 36.68 19.68
C VAL A 479 5.13 37.84 18.95
N GLN A 480 4.36 38.86 18.56
CA GLN A 480 4.90 40.04 17.90
C GLN A 480 5.80 40.86 18.84
N SER A 481 5.49 40.90 20.14
CA SER A 481 6.31 41.65 21.12
C SER A 481 7.75 41.13 21.26
N VAL A 482 7.99 39.86 20.90
CA VAL A 482 9.33 39.25 20.93
C VAL A 482 9.97 39.10 19.55
N GLY A 483 9.30 39.57 18.49
CA GLY A 483 9.83 39.55 17.13
C GLY A 483 9.94 38.16 16.50
N VAL A 484 9.19 37.16 16.97
CA VAL A 484 9.16 35.81 16.39
C VAL A 484 8.04 35.71 15.35
N ASN A 485 8.33 35.08 14.21
CA ASN A 485 7.33 34.82 13.19
C ASN A 485 6.75 33.41 13.39
N LEU A 486 5.58 33.33 14.02
CA LEU A 486 4.89 32.09 14.36
C LEU A 486 3.43 32.18 13.90
N ASP A 487 2.96 31.16 13.20
CA ASP A 487 1.57 31.07 12.81
C ASP A 487 0.69 30.62 13.98
N ILE A 488 -0.52 31.17 14.08
CA ILE A 488 -1.43 30.93 15.19
C ILE A 488 -2.85 30.80 14.67
N ILE A 489 -3.55 29.76 15.14
CA ILE A 489 -5.01 29.60 14.97
C ILE A 489 -5.67 29.41 16.34
N ALA A 490 -6.96 29.67 16.41
CA ALA A 490 -7.75 29.39 17.61
C ALA A 490 -9.02 28.62 17.25
N ILE A 491 -9.45 27.73 18.13
CA ILE A 491 -10.65 26.92 17.97
C ILE A 491 -11.57 27.13 19.16
N ALA A 492 -12.83 27.44 18.90
CA ALA A 492 -13.84 27.63 19.94
C ALA A 492 -15.08 26.77 19.65
N LYS A 493 -15.78 26.36 20.70
CA LYS A 493 -17.09 25.73 20.56
C LYS A 493 -18.13 26.76 20.09
N GLU A 494 -18.94 26.42 19.09
CA GLU A 494 -20.10 27.23 18.75
C GLU A 494 -21.05 27.28 19.96
N LYS A 495 -21.34 28.48 20.47
CA LYS A 495 -22.36 28.70 21.50
C LYS A 495 -23.73 28.58 20.83
N ILE A 496 -24.23 27.35 20.66
CA ILE A 496 -25.64 27.11 20.40
C ILE A 496 -26.36 27.13 21.75
N ASP A 497 -27.45 27.90 21.85
CA ASP A 497 -28.22 28.10 23.06
C ASP A 497 -28.42 26.82 23.90
N ALA A 498 -28.36 27.02 25.21
CA ALA A 498 -28.25 26.01 26.25
C ALA A 498 -29.41 25.00 26.27
N LYS A 499 -29.37 23.98 25.40
CA LYS A 499 -30.01 22.65 25.53
C LYS A 499 -29.89 21.90 24.19
N ALA A 500 -28.73 21.34 23.89
CA ALA A 500 -28.64 20.32 22.86
C ALA A 500 -27.60 19.25 23.22
N HIS A 501 -28.03 18.01 23.08
CA HIS A 501 -27.41 16.81 23.59
C HIS A 501 -25.99 16.58 23.06
N ARG A 502 -25.07 16.31 24.00
CA ARG A 502 -23.72 15.82 23.74
C ARG A 502 -23.78 14.44 23.08
N ALA A 503 -23.54 14.39 21.78
CA ALA A 503 -23.04 13.20 21.10
C ALA A 503 -21.65 13.55 20.53
N LYS A 504 -20.63 12.78 20.92
CA LYS A 504 -19.25 12.89 20.38
C LYS A 504 -19.33 12.79 18.86
N GLY A 505 -18.92 13.84 18.15
CA GLY A 505 -18.81 13.87 16.67
C GLY A 505 -19.68 14.89 15.92
N LYS A 506 -20.55 15.66 16.60
CA LYS A 506 -21.38 16.71 15.97
C LYS A 506 -21.10 18.13 16.49
N ALA A 507 -19.92 18.38 17.05
CA ALA A 507 -19.54 19.73 17.48
C ALA A 507 -19.24 20.58 16.23
N LYS A 508 -20.08 21.58 15.99
CA LYS A 508 -19.76 22.68 15.08
C LYS A 508 -18.78 23.58 15.82
N ASP A 509 -17.49 23.33 15.64
CA ASP A 509 -16.46 24.21 16.20
C ASP A 509 -16.16 25.32 15.20
N ILE A 510 -15.96 26.53 15.71
CA ILE A 510 -15.60 27.72 14.94
C ILE A 510 -14.07 27.83 14.97
N ILE A 511 -13.46 27.95 13.80
CA ILE A 511 -12.02 28.20 13.69
C ILE A 511 -11.78 29.68 13.41
N HIS A 512 -10.87 30.28 14.17
CA HIS A 512 -10.41 31.65 14.02
C HIS A 512 -8.96 31.65 13.51
N TYR A 513 -8.67 32.52 12.54
CA TYR A 513 -7.35 32.63 11.92
C TYR A 513 -7.08 34.06 11.43
N LYS A 514 -5.82 34.37 11.13
CA LYS A 514 -5.40 35.67 10.59
C LYS A 514 -5.17 35.55 9.08
N THR A 515 -5.80 36.44 8.31
CA THR A 515 -5.65 36.48 6.86
C THR A 515 -4.35 37.17 6.43
N LYS A 516 -4.01 37.01 5.14
CA LYS A 516 -2.84 37.63 4.49
C LYS A 516 -2.79 39.16 4.63
N ASN A 517 -3.95 39.80 4.76
CA ASN A 517 -4.08 41.27 4.92
C ASN A 517 -4.05 41.71 6.39
N GLY A 518 -3.85 40.78 7.32
CA GLY A 518 -3.83 41.06 8.76
C GLY A 518 -5.20 41.06 9.45
N GLU A 519 -6.29 40.84 8.72
CA GLU A 519 -7.64 40.75 9.31
C GLU A 519 -7.84 39.40 10.02
N PHE A 520 -8.47 39.42 11.19
CA PHE A 520 -8.92 38.23 11.89
C PHE A 520 -10.28 37.79 11.36
N LYS A 521 -10.40 36.52 10.96
CA LYS A 521 -11.64 35.93 10.43
C LYS A 521 -11.96 34.63 11.13
N SER A 522 -13.21 34.22 11.02
CA SER A 522 -13.68 32.92 11.44
C SER A 522 -14.51 32.23 10.36
N PHE A 523 -14.49 30.91 10.37
CA PHE A 523 -15.38 30.11 9.54
C PHE A 523 -15.73 28.79 10.23
N ASN A 524 -16.78 28.17 9.69
CA ASN A 524 -17.23 26.84 10.08
C ASN A 524 -16.88 25.85 8.98
N LEU A 525 -16.35 24.69 9.36
CA LEU A 525 -16.15 23.57 8.44
C LEU A 525 -17.23 22.51 8.66
N LEU A 526 -17.42 21.65 7.66
CA LEU A 526 -18.25 20.46 7.82
C LEU A 526 -17.61 19.52 8.83
N THR A 527 -18.41 18.81 9.61
CA THR A 527 -17.91 17.84 10.61
C THR A 527 -17.14 16.67 10.00
N SER A 528 -17.33 16.42 8.69
CA SER A 528 -16.57 15.43 7.91
C SER A 528 -15.25 15.96 7.35
N ASP A 529 -14.94 17.25 7.53
CA ASP A 529 -13.70 17.86 7.05
C ASP A 529 -12.50 17.38 7.89
N LYS A 530 -11.53 16.76 7.24
CA LYS A 530 -10.34 16.20 7.89
C LYS A 530 -9.47 17.26 8.57
N ARG A 531 -9.46 18.50 8.05
CA ARG A 531 -8.68 19.61 8.61
C ARG A 531 -9.29 20.06 9.94
N LEU A 532 -10.62 20.13 10.00
CA LEU A 532 -11.34 20.37 11.26
C LEU A 532 -11.05 19.26 12.27
N GLN A 533 -11.20 17.99 11.87
CA GLN A 533 -10.97 16.85 12.75
C GLN A 533 -9.54 16.81 13.30
N PHE A 534 -8.56 17.20 12.48
CA PHE A 534 -7.17 17.32 12.91
C PHE A 534 -7.03 18.39 14.02
N VAL A 535 -7.53 19.61 13.81
CA VAL A 535 -7.48 20.69 14.81
C VAL A 535 -8.26 20.32 16.08
N GLN A 536 -9.43 19.69 15.93
CA GLN A 536 -10.23 19.20 17.05
C GLN A 536 -9.49 18.17 17.89
N ARG A 537 -8.77 17.23 17.25
CA ARG A 537 -7.96 16.23 17.95
C ARG A 537 -6.86 16.89 18.80
N GLN A 538 -6.24 17.94 18.28
CA GLN A 538 -5.22 18.70 19.02
C GLN A 538 -5.82 19.37 20.27
N ARG A 539 -6.94 20.08 20.11
CA ARG A 539 -7.69 20.69 21.23
C ARG A 539 -8.13 19.65 22.25
N ASP A 540 -8.76 18.57 21.81
CA ASP A 540 -9.33 17.55 22.69
C ASP A 540 -8.24 16.84 23.51
N GLU A 541 -7.05 16.66 22.94
CA GLU A 541 -5.90 16.11 23.66
C GLU A 541 -5.31 17.11 24.67
N ALA A 542 -5.22 18.40 24.33
CA ALA A 542 -4.85 19.46 25.28
C ALA A 542 -5.80 19.50 26.48
N HIS A 543 -7.10 19.48 26.19
CA HIS A 543 -8.18 19.45 27.16
C HIS A 543 -8.13 18.21 28.06
N ARG A 544 -7.93 17.03 27.44
CA ARG A 544 -7.75 15.76 28.18
C ARG A 544 -6.56 15.86 29.14
N PHE A 545 -5.43 16.40 28.67
CA PHE A 545 -4.21 16.53 29.46
C PHE A 545 -4.37 17.50 30.64
N ALA A 546 -5.08 18.61 30.46
CA ALA A 546 -5.45 19.52 31.55
C ALA A 546 -6.34 18.82 32.60
N ILE A 547 -7.43 18.17 32.16
CA ILE A 547 -8.38 17.48 33.04
C ILE A 547 -7.72 16.34 33.82
N THR A 548 -6.85 15.54 33.18
CA THR A 548 -6.17 14.43 33.86
C THR A 548 -5.30 14.94 35.02
N PHE A 549 -4.66 16.10 34.86
CA PHE A 549 -3.85 16.70 35.92
C PHE A 549 -4.70 17.22 37.08
N HIS A 550 -5.79 17.93 36.80
CA HIS A 550 -6.76 18.35 37.82
C HIS A 550 -7.28 17.16 38.63
N LYS A 551 -7.65 16.06 37.94
CA LYS A 551 -8.08 14.82 38.61
C LYS A 551 -6.99 14.21 39.48
N LYS A 552 -5.72 14.26 39.05
CA LYS A 552 -4.58 13.73 39.82
C LYS A 552 -4.31 14.58 41.06
N GLN A 553 -4.31 15.90 40.94
CA GLN A 553 -4.19 16.81 42.09
C GLN A 553 -5.33 16.61 43.09
N LYS A 554 -6.57 16.52 42.60
CA LYS A 554 -7.74 16.24 43.44
C LYS A 554 -7.59 14.91 44.20
N ARG A 555 -7.19 13.83 43.51
CA ARG A 555 -6.96 12.53 44.18
C ARG A 555 -5.85 12.59 45.23
N ALA A 556 -4.80 13.37 45.00
CA ALA A 556 -3.72 13.54 45.99
C ALA A 556 -4.22 14.31 47.22
N GLN A 557 -5.00 15.38 47.03
CA GLN A 557 -5.65 16.12 48.11
C GLN A 557 -6.67 15.24 48.86
N ASP A 558 -7.52 14.51 48.16
CA ASP A 558 -8.52 13.61 48.74
C ASP A 558 -7.86 12.45 49.52
N LYS A 559 -6.73 11.92 49.04
CA LYS A 559 -5.94 10.89 49.74
C LYS A 559 -5.26 11.44 51.00
N GLN A 560 -4.78 12.69 50.98
CA GLN A 560 -4.30 13.37 52.18
C GLN A 560 -5.42 13.59 53.20
N ILE A 561 -6.65 13.87 52.74
CA ILE A 561 -7.84 13.99 53.60
C ILE A 561 -8.28 12.61 54.13
N SER A 562 -8.14 11.52 53.36
CA SER A 562 -8.51 10.17 53.82
C SER A 562 -7.52 9.57 54.83
N LEU A 563 -6.24 9.96 54.79
CA LEU A 563 -5.24 9.65 55.82
C LEU A 563 -5.61 10.24 57.20
N LEU A 564 -6.58 11.16 57.24
CA LEU A 564 -7.08 11.84 58.43
C LEU A 564 -8.38 11.25 58.98
N GLN A 565 -8.68 9.96 58.76
CA GLN A 565 -9.74 9.29 59.52
C GLN A 565 -9.33 9.06 60.99
N ILE A 566 -9.09 10.15 61.72
CA ILE A 566 -8.96 10.17 63.17
C ILE A 566 -10.36 9.90 63.73
N LYS A 567 -10.50 8.77 64.43
CA LYS A 567 -11.79 8.31 64.97
C LYS A 567 -12.36 9.38 65.92
N GLY A 568 -13.38 10.11 65.47
CA GLY A 568 -14.03 11.20 66.21
C GLY A 568 -13.91 12.59 65.58
N ILE A 569 -13.11 12.78 64.53
CA ILE A 569 -12.94 14.07 63.84
C ILE A 569 -13.47 13.97 62.40
N GLY A 570 -14.54 14.71 62.12
CA GLY A 570 -15.16 14.73 60.79
C GLY A 570 -14.43 15.65 59.79
N GLU A 571 -14.66 15.40 58.49
CA GLU A 571 -14.04 16.11 57.36
C GLU A 571 -14.15 17.64 57.44
N ALA A 572 -15.25 18.17 57.99
CA ALA A 572 -15.46 19.61 58.14
C ALA A 572 -14.45 20.28 59.09
N LYS A 573 -14.02 19.58 60.14
CA LYS A 573 -13.03 20.08 61.11
C LYS A 573 -11.61 20.05 60.49
N ILE A 574 -11.31 19.00 59.72
CA ILE A 574 -10.05 18.85 58.99
C ILE A 574 -9.88 19.96 57.94
N LYS A 575 -10.94 20.29 57.19
CA LYS A 575 -10.93 21.42 56.25
C LYS A 575 -10.65 22.76 56.94
N LYS A 576 -11.21 23.00 58.14
CA LYS A 576 -10.96 24.23 58.91
C LYS A 576 -9.49 24.34 59.33
N LEU A 577 -8.87 23.26 59.79
CA LEU A 577 -7.45 23.23 60.14
C LEU A 577 -6.57 23.50 58.93
N LEU A 578 -6.86 22.88 57.78
CA LEU A 578 -6.10 23.12 56.54
C LEU A 578 -6.22 24.57 56.06
N LEU A 579 -7.38 25.19 56.21
CA LEU A 579 -7.56 26.61 55.89
C LEU A 579 -6.74 27.53 56.78
N TYR A 580 -6.58 27.18 58.06
CA TYR A 580 -5.85 27.99 59.03
C TYR A 580 -4.33 27.78 58.97
N PHE A 581 -3.88 26.52 58.93
CA PHE A 581 -2.45 26.17 58.95
C PHE A 581 -1.83 26.05 57.56
N GLY A 582 -2.64 25.99 56.49
CA GLY A 582 -2.23 25.91 55.09
C GLY A 582 -1.71 24.53 54.66
N GLU A 583 -0.78 23.96 55.43
CA GLU A 583 -0.11 22.70 55.11
C GLU A 583 -0.21 21.68 56.25
N PHE A 584 -0.25 20.40 55.88
CA PHE A 584 -0.44 19.29 56.82
C PHE A 584 0.71 19.15 57.84
N GLU A 585 1.96 19.34 57.41
CA GLU A 585 3.12 19.27 58.33
C GLU A 585 3.06 20.33 59.44
N LYS A 586 2.39 21.47 59.19
CA LYS A 586 2.18 22.49 60.22
C LYS A 586 1.13 22.06 61.23
N ILE A 587 0.06 21.41 60.79
CA ILE A 587 -0.95 20.82 61.69
C ILE A 587 -0.32 19.73 62.57
N ARG A 588 0.57 18.90 62.00
CA ARG A 588 1.28 17.83 62.73
C ARG A 588 2.21 18.35 63.83
N LYS A 589 2.80 19.53 63.63
CA LYS A 589 3.75 20.17 64.57
C LYS A 589 3.08 21.21 65.48
N ALA A 590 1.79 21.49 65.28
CA ALA A 590 1.07 22.47 66.06
C ALA A 590 0.95 22.03 67.52
N SER A 591 1.14 22.99 68.42
CA SER A 591 0.92 22.81 69.85
C SER A 591 -0.58 22.66 70.18
N PHE A 592 -0.87 22.13 71.36
CA PHE A 592 -2.25 22.00 71.85
C PHE A 592 -3.00 23.33 71.84
N ASP A 593 -2.34 24.42 72.26
CA ASP A 593 -2.92 25.75 72.31
C ASP A 593 -3.20 26.31 70.91
N GLU A 594 -2.32 26.06 69.94
CA GLU A 594 -2.54 26.44 68.54
C GLU A 594 -3.71 25.68 67.92
N LEU A 595 -3.85 24.39 68.20
CA LEU A 595 -4.98 23.58 67.73
C LEU A 595 -6.32 24.05 68.34
N LYS A 596 -6.31 24.50 69.61
CA LYS A 596 -7.48 25.07 70.29
C LYS A 596 -7.96 26.41 69.72
N THR A 597 -7.12 27.11 68.93
CA THR A 597 -7.58 28.33 68.25
C THR A 597 -8.62 28.04 67.15
N VAL A 598 -8.60 26.81 66.60
CA VAL A 598 -9.47 26.40 65.48
C VAL A 598 -10.51 25.36 65.92
N LEU A 599 -10.22 24.57 66.96
CA LEU A 599 -11.04 23.46 67.44
C LEU A 599 -11.38 23.57 68.94
N ASN A 600 -12.36 22.77 69.40
CA ASN A 600 -12.59 22.63 70.83
C ASN A 600 -11.49 21.79 71.49
N GLU A 601 -11.41 21.88 72.81
CA GLU A 601 -10.37 21.23 73.62
C GLU A 601 -10.30 19.71 73.44
N LYS A 602 -11.46 19.05 73.30
CA LYS A 602 -11.54 17.60 73.12
C LYS A 602 -11.01 17.15 71.76
N ASP A 603 -11.36 17.88 70.69
CA ASP A 603 -10.91 17.59 69.34
C ASP A 603 -9.41 17.93 69.17
N ALA A 604 -8.93 19.03 69.76
CA ALA A 604 -7.51 19.39 69.75
C ALA A 604 -6.64 18.32 70.44
N GLY A 605 -7.10 17.78 71.58
CA GLY A 605 -6.43 16.67 72.25
C GLY A 605 -6.40 15.40 71.41
N THR A 606 -7.52 15.07 70.76
CA THR A 606 -7.62 13.88 69.89
C THR A 606 -6.64 13.95 68.69
N ILE A 607 -6.38 15.14 68.16
CA ILE A 607 -5.39 15.34 67.08
C ILE A 607 -3.96 15.23 67.60
N LEU A 608 -3.68 15.88 68.74
CA LEU A 608 -2.35 15.86 69.33
C LEU A 608 -1.95 14.42 69.70
N ASP A 609 -2.85 13.68 70.35
CA ASP A 609 -2.66 12.29 70.76
C ASP A 609 -2.48 11.34 69.57
N TYR A 610 -3.16 11.61 68.45
CA TYR A 610 -3.00 10.82 67.23
C TYR A 610 -1.58 10.99 66.66
N PHE A 611 -1.04 12.21 66.62
CA PHE A 611 0.29 12.45 66.05
C PHE A 611 1.45 12.14 67.00
N THR A 612 1.24 12.13 68.32
CA THR A 612 2.25 11.69 69.29
C THR A 612 2.36 10.17 69.36
N ASN A 613 1.26 9.43 69.22
CA ASN A 613 1.26 7.95 69.25
C ASN A 613 1.72 7.29 67.94
N PHE A 614 1.84 8.03 66.83
CA PHE A 614 2.35 7.53 65.54
C PHE A 614 3.84 7.85 65.31
N LYS A 615 4.60 8.18 66.36
CA LYS A 615 6.07 8.20 66.31
C LYS A 615 6.62 6.78 66.52
N ASP A 616 6.48 5.95 65.50
CA ASP A 616 7.37 4.82 65.19
C ASP A 616 7.30 4.52 63.68
#